data_AF-A7SUC1-F1
#
_entry.id   AF-A7SUC1-F1
#
_cell.length_a   1.000
_cell.length_b   1.000
_cell.length_c   1.000
_cell.angle_alpha   90.00
_cell.angle_beta   90.00
_cell.angle_gamma   90.00
#
_symmetry.space_group_name_H-M   'P 1'
#
loop_
_entity.id
_entity.type
_entity.pdbx_description
1 polymer ?
#
loop_
_entity_poly.entity_id
_entity_poly.type
_entity_poly.pdbx_seq_one_letter_code
_entity_poly.pdbx_strand_id
1 'polypeptide(L)'
;YSSAKSYELLHRMAGNGLAAFYRFTRSPCIYSTTMVAIEITFTNTSDTSISGIHVGDKKLGSGVKLYEFQEIGCLKPGATISVTLGVDFNDTTQPANFDICTSVHKFPVVIKAPVGEIIQGCSMNESDFITAQSKLRGMNESTGSLTLPSNQETREDICSRVCAAANVTPVLGSPSDETGEVYRFAGKTLTLGIPVFVMIRVRDSDCIITVNSEKMVINSILVKEIQNSLQL
;
A
#
# COMPACT_ATOMS: atom_id res chain seq x y z
N TYR A 1 12.02 -5.15 -2.14
CA TYR A 1 10.79 -5.67 -2.76
C TYR A 1 9.95 -4.52 -3.27
N SER A 2 10.01 -4.21 -4.57
CA SER A 2 9.05 -3.28 -5.19
C SER A 2 7.78 -4.06 -5.52
N SER A 3 6.62 -3.60 -5.07
CA SER A 3 5.35 -4.14 -5.57
C SER A 3 5.31 -3.94 -7.09
N ALA A 4 5.34 -5.04 -7.85
CA ALA A 4 5.29 -5.03 -9.32
C ALA A 4 3.88 -4.66 -9.85
N LYS A 5 2.94 -4.35 -8.96
CA LYS A 5 1.56 -4.07 -9.30
C LYS A 5 1.40 -2.63 -9.78
N SER A 6 1.10 -2.47 -11.05
CA SER A 6 0.67 -1.21 -11.66
C SER A 6 -0.85 -1.10 -11.70
N TYR A 7 -1.34 0.12 -11.62
CA TYR A 7 -2.76 0.47 -11.63
C TYR A 7 -3.01 1.50 -12.73
N GLU A 8 -4.10 1.37 -13.48
CA GLU A 8 -4.50 2.39 -14.45
C GLU A 8 -5.00 3.64 -13.71
N LEU A 9 -4.44 4.81 -14.05
CA LEU A 9 -4.87 6.10 -13.53
C LEU A 9 -5.76 6.83 -14.53
N LEU A 10 -5.39 6.79 -15.81
CA LEU A 10 -6.08 7.45 -16.90
C LEU A 10 -5.99 6.58 -18.15
N HIS A 11 -7.14 6.07 -18.61
CA HIS A 11 -7.20 5.32 -19.85
C HIS A 11 -7.04 6.24 -21.06
N ARG A 12 -6.31 5.78 -22.09
CA ARG A 12 -5.98 6.58 -23.29
C ARG A 12 -7.18 7.23 -23.99
N MET A 13 -8.34 6.56 -24.01
CA MET A 13 -9.54 7.09 -24.66
C MET A 13 -10.18 8.22 -23.85
N ALA A 14 -10.13 8.13 -22.52
CA ALA A 14 -10.63 9.18 -21.64
C ALA A 14 -9.65 10.37 -21.55
N GLY A 15 -8.35 10.11 -21.72
CA GLY A 15 -7.29 11.11 -21.71
C GLY A 15 -6.98 11.77 -23.05
N ASN A 16 -7.84 11.60 -24.07
CA ASN A 16 -7.62 12.13 -25.43
C ASN A 16 -6.21 11.81 -25.99
N GLY A 17 -5.76 10.57 -25.81
CA GLY A 17 -4.45 10.10 -26.22
C GLY A 17 -3.41 10.09 -25.09
N LEU A 18 -3.62 10.81 -23.99
CA LEU A 18 -2.80 10.66 -22.78
C LEU A 18 -3.24 9.43 -21.98
N ALA A 19 -2.34 8.49 -21.76
CA ALA A 19 -2.52 7.37 -20.85
C ALA A 19 -1.65 7.55 -19.61
N ALA A 20 -2.11 7.10 -18.45
CA ALA A 20 -1.33 7.11 -17.22
C ALA A 20 -1.55 5.83 -16.41
N PHE A 21 -0.45 5.26 -15.93
CA PHE A 21 -0.43 4.19 -14.94
C PHE A 21 0.34 4.63 -13.71
N TYR A 22 0.02 4.09 -12.54
CA TYR A 22 0.76 4.37 -11.33
C TYR A 22 1.12 3.10 -10.57
N ARG A 23 2.17 3.17 -9.75
CA ARG A 23 2.54 2.11 -8.82
C ARG A 23 3.02 2.68 -7.49
N PHE A 24 2.77 1.95 -6.41
CA PHE A 24 3.31 2.26 -5.10
C PHE A 24 4.73 1.74 -5.00
N THR A 25 5.69 2.63 -4.75
CA THR A 25 7.11 2.27 -4.79
C THR A 25 7.60 1.60 -3.50
N ARG A 26 6.87 1.81 -2.38
CA ARG A 26 7.27 1.46 -1.00
C ARG A 26 8.67 1.92 -0.62
N SER A 27 9.20 2.90 -1.36
CA SER A 27 10.48 3.55 -1.09
C SER A 27 10.24 4.82 -0.27
N PRO A 28 11.23 5.28 0.51
CA PRO A 28 11.13 6.56 1.18
C PRO A 28 10.74 7.67 0.20
N CYS A 29 9.70 8.43 0.53
CA CYS A 29 9.26 9.52 -0.32
C CYS A 29 10.21 10.72 -0.18
N ILE A 30 10.66 11.23 -1.33
CA ILE A 30 11.60 12.35 -1.41
C ILE A 30 11.03 13.65 -0.82
N TYR A 31 9.71 13.74 -0.67
CA TYR A 31 9.01 14.94 -0.20
C TYR A 31 8.78 14.95 1.32
N SER A 32 8.54 13.79 1.94
CA SER A 32 8.30 13.64 3.38
C SER A 32 8.31 12.17 3.78
N THR A 33 8.76 11.86 4.99
CA THR A 33 8.66 10.50 5.54
C THR A 33 7.24 10.06 5.85
N THR A 34 6.28 10.99 5.91
CA THR A 34 4.84 10.70 6.13
C THR A 34 4.08 10.42 4.83
N MET A 35 4.72 10.59 3.67
CA MET A 35 4.09 10.43 2.38
C MET A 35 4.41 9.08 1.74
N VAL A 36 3.41 8.51 1.10
CA VAL A 36 3.57 7.39 0.17
C VAL A 36 4.15 7.93 -1.14
N ALA A 37 5.26 7.33 -1.58
CA ALA A 37 5.85 7.62 -2.89
C ALA A 37 5.18 6.79 -3.99
N ILE A 38 4.54 7.49 -4.92
CA ILE A 38 3.81 6.91 -6.03
C ILE A 38 4.51 7.33 -7.32
N GLU A 39 4.92 6.36 -8.12
CA GLU A 39 5.42 6.64 -9.47
C GLU A 39 4.25 6.62 -10.44
N ILE A 40 4.10 7.68 -11.24
CA ILE A 40 3.13 7.77 -12.33
C ILE A 40 3.90 7.75 -13.63
N THR A 41 3.50 6.87 -14.54
CA THR A 41 4.05 6.76 -15.89
C THR A 41 3.01 7.22 -16.89
N PHE A 42 3.29 8.34 -17.57
CA PHE A 42 2.48 8.89 -18.64
C PHE A 42 2.96 8.40 -19.99
N THR A 43 2.05 8.06 -20.89
CA THR A 43 2.36 7.70 -22.28
C THR A 43 1.46 8.51 -23.21
N ASN A 44 2.06 9.17 -24.19
CA ASN A 44 1.31 9.81 -25.26
C ASN A 44 1.05 8.79 -26.39
N THR A 45 -0.22 8.46 -26.57
CA THR A 45 -0.70 7.50 -27.59
C THR A 45 -1.40 8.18 -28.77
N SER A 46 -1.42 9.52 -28.83
CA SER A 46 -1.91 10.27 -29.99
C SER A 46 -0.82 10.46 -31.05
N ASP A 47 -1.20 11.09 -32.16
CA ASP A 47 -0.35 11.50 -33.27
C ASP A 47 0.24 12.92 -33.09
N THR A 48 -0.12 13.62 -32.01
CA THR A 48 0.27 15.01 -31.74
C THR A 48 0.96 15.14 -30.37
N SER A 49 1.77 16.19 -30.19
CA SER A 49 2.42 16.41 -28.89
C SER A 49 1.41 16.90 -27.84
N ILE A 50 1.53 16.41 -26.61
CA ILE A 50 0.70 16.83 -25.48
C ILE A 50 1.55 17.67 -24.54
N SER A 51 1.12 18.91 -24.25
CA SER A 51 1.86 19.86 -23.42
C SER A 51 1.21 20.12 -22.07
N GLY A 52 2.03 20.61 -21.14
CA GLY A 52 1.63 21.08 -19.82
C GLY A 52 0.94 20.03 -18.96
N ILE A 53 1.51 18.83 -18.88
CA ILE A 53 0.95 17.77 -18.04
C ILE A 53 1.28 18.05 -16.58
N HIS A 54 0.27 18.31 -15.75
CA HIS A 54 0.45 18.67 -14.33
C HIS A 54 -0.74 18.21 -13.47
N VAL A 55 -0.60 18.33 -12.15
CA VAL A 55 -1.71 18.13 -11.21
C VAL A 55 -2.56 19.40 -11.15
N GLY A 56 -3.87 19.26 -11.41
CA GLY A 56 -4.86 20.32 -11.31
C GLY A 56 -5.55 20.40 -9.95
N ASP A 57 -6.87 20.60 -9.95
CA ASP A 57 -7.63 20.72 -8.70
C ASP A 57 -7.47 19.47 -7.85
N LYS A 58 -7.43 19.68 -6.52
CA LYS A 58 -7.23 18.63 -5.53
C LYS A 58 -8.47 18.57 -4.65
N LYS A 59 -9.28 17.53 -4.81
CA LYS A 59 -10.49 17.26 -4.00
C LYS A 59 -10.16 16.22 -2.93
N LEU A 60 -9.22 16.59 -2.05
CA LEU A 60 -8.68 15.69 -1.04
C LEU A 60 -9.59 15.62 0.19
N GLY A 61 -9.66 14.44 0.80
CA GLY A 61 -10.33 14.26 2.09
C GLY A 61 -9.62 15.02 3.21
N SER A 62 -10.31 15.17 4.35
CA SER A 62 -9.75 15.88 5.51
C SER A 62 -8.41 15.30 5.95
N GLY A 63 -7.39 16.17 6.00
CA GLY A 63 -6.02 15.83 6.39
C GLY A 63 -5.18 15.12 5.32
N VAL A 64 -5.78 14.64 4.21
CA VAL A 64 -5.03 14.06 3.09
C VAL A 64 -4.25 15.17 2.39
N LYS A 65 -2.96 14.95 2.14
CA LYS A 65 -2.09 15.91 1.44
C LYS A 65 -1.49 15.26 0.20
N LEU A 66 -1.30 16.07 -0.84
CA LEU A 66 -0.70 15.65 -2.10
C LEU A 66 0.40 16.62 -2.49
N TYR A 67 1.60 16.08 -2.67
CA TYR A 67 2.75 16.78 -3.22
C TYR A 67 2.90 16.42 -4.70
N GLU A 68 2.86 17.43 -5.55
CA GLU A 68 2.81 17.29 -7.01
C GLU A 68 4.19 17.16 -7.64
N PHE A 69 4.23 16.51 -8.80
CA PHE A 69 5.41 16.48 -9.65
C PHE A 69 5.54 17.79 -10.45
N GLN A 70 6.73 18.06 -10.96
CA GLN A 70 6.99 19.19 -11.85
C GLN A 70 6.26 19.04 -13.19
N GLU A 71 5.66 20.12 -13.68
CA GLU A 71 4.93 20.11 -14.96
C GLU A 71 5.79 19.56 -16.11
N ILE A 72 5.21 18.63 -16.86
CA ILE A 72 5.83 18.09 -18.07
C ILE A 72 5.45 19.02 -19.22
N GLY A 73 6.38 19.86 -19.65
CA GLY A 73 6.12 20.88 -20.67
C GLY A 73 5.67 20.31 -22.02
N CYS A 74 6.20 19.16 -22.45
CA CYS A 74 5.81 18.50 -23.70
C CYS A 74 6.15 17.00 -23.70
N LEU A 75 5.17 16.18 -24.11
CA LEU A 75 5.32 14.75 -24.34
C LEU A 75 5.00 14.42 -25.81
N LYS A 76 6.02 14.02 -26.56
CA LYS A 76 5.91 13.73 -28.01
C LYS A 76 5.05 12.47 -28.28
N PRO A 77 4.49 12.32 -29.50
CA PRO A 77 3.80 11.10 -29.91
C PRO A 77 4.63 9.84 -29.64
N GLY A 78 4.00 8.83 -29.02
CA GLY A 78 4.64 7.56 -28.66
C GLY A 78 5.63 7.62 -27.49
N ALA A 79 5.89 8.80 -26.92
CA ALA A 79 6.83 8.94 -25.81
C ALA A 79 6.18 8.60 -24.46
N THR A 80 7.02 8.13 -23.54
CA THR A 80 6.65 7.79 -22.16
C THR A 80 7.58 8.53 -21.19
N ILE A 81 7.03 8.97 -20.06
CA ILE A 81 7.78 9.60 -18.98
C ILE A 81 7.22 9.16 -17.62
N SER A 82 8.11 8.96 -16.65
CA SER A 82 7.75 8.64 -15.27
C SER A 82 8.06 9.79 -14.33
N VAL A 83 7.16 10.08 -13.41
CA VAL A 83 7.27 11.13 -12.39
C VAL A 83 6.88 10.59 -11.01
N THR A 84 7.29 11.27 -9.94
CA THR A 84 6.94 10.88 -8.56
C THR A 84 5.91 11.83 -7.98
N LEU A 85 4.86 11.27 -7.39
CA LEU A 85 3.83 11.93 -6.63
C LEU A 85 3.95 11.51 -5.15
N GLY A 86 3.87 12.46 -4.23
CA GLY A 86 3.79 12.17 -2.79
C GLY A 86 2.36 12.28 -2.29
N VAL A 87 1.83 11.26 -1.61
CA VAL A 87 0.50 11.34 -0.99
C VAL A 87 0.58 10.95 0.49
N ASP A 88 0.20 11.87 1.36
CA ASP A 88 -0.05 11.59 2.78
C ASP A 88 -1.54 11.26 2.93
N PHE A 89 -1.86 9.99 3.13
CA PHE A 89 -3.25 9.51 3.28
C PHE A 89 -3.83 9.76 4.67
N ASN A 90 -3.08 10.41 5.57
CA ASN A 90 -3.48 10.73 6.93
C ASN A 90 -3.92 9.50 7.75
N ASP A 91 -3.27 8.37 7.50
CA ASP A 91 -3.63 7.05 8.04
C ASP A 91 -5.12 6.69 7.85
N THR A 92 -5.73 7.17 6.77
CA THR A 92 -7.12 6.85 6.38
C THR A 92 -7.13 5.96 5.14
N THR A 93 -8.28 5.35 4.85
CA THR A 93 -8.51 4.61 3.60
C THR A 93 -9.21 5.46 2.54
N GLN A 94 -9.24 6.78 2.73
CA GLN A 94 -9.87 7.69 1.79
C GLN A 94 -8.99 7.83 0.54
N PRO A 95 -9.58 7.86 -0.67
CA PRO A 95 -8.81 8.06 -1.87
C PRO A 95 -8.33 9.52 -2.01
N ALA A 96 -7.25 9.70 -2.76
CA ALA A 96 -6.80 11.01 -3.24
C ALA A 96 -7.45 11.28 -4.61
N ASN A 97 -8.39 12.23 -4.64
CA ASN A 97 -9.04 12.68 -5.88
C ASN A 97 -8.40 13.99 -6.33
N PHE A 98 -7.95 14.02 -7.58
CA PHE A 98 -7.34 15.21 -8.18
C PHE A 98 -7.49 15.13 -9.71
N ASP A 99 -7.12 16.19 -10.39
CA ASP A 99 -7.10 16.19 -11.85
C ASP A 99 -5.69 16.04 -12.41
N ILE A 100 -5.56 15.28 -13.49
CA ILE A 100 -4.43 15.42 -14.43
C ILE A 100 -4.85 16.42 -15.49
N CYS A 101 -4.12 17.52 -15.58
CA CYS A 101 -4.33 18.56 -16.58
C CYS A 101 -3.31 18.45 -17.70
N THR A 102 -3.70 18.93 -18.87
CA THR A 102 -2.83 19.33 -19.98
C THR A 102 -3.07 20.82 -20.24
N SER A 103 -2.40 21.43 -21.22
CA SER A 103 -2.70 22.81 -21.62
C SER A 103 -4.14 23.03 -22.11
N VAL A 104 -4.89 21.97 -22.46
CA VAL A 104 -6.20 22.06 -23.12
C VAL A 104 -7.31 21.31 -22.40
N HIS A 105 -6.98 20.26 -21.67
CA HIS A 105 -7.93 19.33 -21.07
C HIS A 105 -7.61 19.05 -19.61
N LYS A 106 -8.63 18.62 -18.89
CA LYS A 106 -8.58 18.27 -17.48
C LYS A 106 -9.29 16.95 -17.26
N PHE A 107 -8.60 16.01 -16.61
CA PHE A 107 -9.06 14.65 -16.43
C PHE A 107 -9.14 14.32 -14.94
N PRO A 108 -10.34 14.11 -14.38
CA PRO A 108 -10.48 13.69 -13.00
C PRO A 108 -9.96 12.27 -12.83
N VAL A 109 -9.07 12.08 -11.87
CA VAL A 109 -8.46 10.80 -11.55
C VAL A 109 -8.52 10.54 -10.05
N VAL A 110 -8.36 9.26 -9.69
CA VAL A 110 -8.41 8.82 -8.30
C VAL A 110 -7.30 7.83 -8.02
N ILE A 111 -6.58 8.05 -6.91
CA ILE A 111 -5.62 7.09 -6.36
C ILE A 111 -6.18 6.59 -5.04
N LYS A 112 -6.35 5.26 -4.94
CA LYS A 112 -6.75 4.58 -3.71
C LYS A 112 -5.63 3.66 -3.26
N ALA A 113 -5.06 3.93 -2.08
CA ALA A 113 -4.07 3.06 -1.47
C ALA A 113 -4.75 1.86 -0.78
N PRO A 114 -4.31 0.63 -1.07
CA PRO A 114 -4.46 -0.50 -0.15
C PRO A 114 -3.88 -0.16 1.22
N VAL A 115 -4.36 -0.81 2.28
CA VAL A 115 -3.89 -0.51 3.64
C VAL A 115 -2.39 -0.82 3.81
N GLY A 116 -1.90 -1.88 3.17
CA GLY A 116 -0.46 -2.16 3.16
C GLY A 116 0.41 -1.05 2.57
N GLU A 117 -0.11 -0.18 1.70
CA GLU A 117 0.67 0.90 1.09
C GLU A 117 0.79 2.16 1.97
N ILE A 118 -0.03 2.27 3.03
CA ILE A 118 0.06 3.34 4.04
C ILE A 118 0.79 2.91 5.31
N ILE A 119 1.33 1.69 5.30
CA ILE A 119 2.12 1.10 6.38
C ILE A 119 3.57 1.01 5.93
N GLN A 120 4.49 1.12 6.87
CA GLN A 120 5.90 0.80 6.70
C GLN A 120 6.35 -0.21 7.76
N GLY A 121 7.12 -1.20 7.34
CA GLY A 121 7.71 -2.18 8.23
C GLY A 121 8.62 -1.54 9.28
N CYS A 122 8.61 -2.08 10.50
CA CYS A 122 9.48 -1.66 11.57
C CYS A 122 10.22 -2.86 12.16
N SER A 123 11.53 -2.70 12.39
CA SER A 123 12.34 -3.72 13.05
C SER A 123 12.00 -3.74 14.54
N MET A 124 11.77 -4.93 15.07
CA MET A 124 11.43 -5.16 16.47
C MET A 124 11.87 -6.58 16.87
N ASN A 125 12.22 -6.79 18.14
CA ASN A 125 12.49 -8.13 18.68
C ASN A 125 11.19 -8.79 19.19
N GLU A 126 11.24 -10.11 19.41
CA GLU A 126 10.06 -10.87 19.84
C GLU A 126 9.47 -10.41 21.19
N SER A 127 10.30 -10.09 22.18
CA SER A 127 9.82 -9.67 23.51
C SER A 127 9.06 -8.33 23.47
N ASP A 128 9.56 -7.38 22.70
CA ASP A 128 8.93 -6.07 22.51
C ASP A 128 7.62 -6.22 21.73
N PHE A 129 7.61 -7.08 20.70
CA PHE A 129 6.40 -7.40 19.97
C PHE A 129 5.32 -7.94 20.89
N ILE A 130 5.62 -8.97 21.68
CA ILE A 130 4.65 -9.60 22.59
C ILE A 130 4.11 -8.56 23.59
N THR A 131 5.00 -7.76 24.16
CA THR A 131 4.63 -6.74 25.16
C THR A 131 3.76 -5.65 24.54
N ALA A 132 4.15 -5.10 23.39
CA ALA A 132 3.38 -4.05 22.71
C ALA A 132 2.03 -4.57 22.19
N GLN A 133 2.01 -5.75 21.57
CA GLN A 133 0.81 -6.39 21.05
C GLN A 133 -0.19 -6.72 22.17
N SER A 134 0.29 -7.13 23.35
CA SER A 134 -0.58 -7.43 24.51
C SER A 134 -1.46 -6.24 24.94
N LYS A 135 -0.97 -5.01 24.76
CA LYS A 135 -1.69 -3.77 25.09
C LYS A 135 -2.80 -3.43 24.09
N LEU A 136 -2.79 -4.06 22.92
CA LEU A 136 -3.74 -3.81 21.83
C LEU A 136 -4.71 -4.99 21.60
N ARG A 137 -4.75 -5.96 22.51
CA ARG A 137 -5.73 -7.06 22.45
C ARG A 137 -7.13 -6.58 22.85
N GLY A 138 -8.16 -7.32 22.43
CA GLY A 138 -9.56 -6.97 22.71
C GLY A 138 -10.10 -5.97 21.70
N MET A 139 -10.30 -4.70 22.10
CA MET A 139 -10.97 -3.71 21.25
C MET A 139 -10.14 -3.25 20.04
N ASN A 140 -8.80 -3.39 20.09
CA ASN A 140 -7.88 -2.96 19.03
C ASN A 140 -7.37 -4.12 18.17
N GLU A 141 -8.19 -5.16 18.02
CA GLU A 141 -7.84 -6.41 17.35
C GLU A 141 -8.87 -6.77 16.28
N SER A 142 -8.43 -7.38 15.20
CA SER A 142 -9.30 -8.07 14.25
C SER A 142 -8.67 -9.39 13.84
N THR A 143 -9.51 -10.43 13.72
CA THR A 143 -9.07 -11.77 13.39
C THR A 143 -9.86 -12.30 12.20
N GLY A 144 -9.20 -13.07 11.34
CA GLY A 144 -9.82 -13.81 10.24
C GLY A 144 -9.16 -15.18 10.10
N SER A 145 -9.92 -16.16 9.63
CA SER A 145 -9.42 -17.51 9.35
C SER A 145 -9.49 -17.83 7.86
N LEU A 146 -8.62 -18.72 7.40
CA LEU A 146 -8.65 -19.32 6.08
C LEU A 146 -8.03 -20.71 6.13
N THR A 147 -8.24 -21.49 5.08
CA THR A 147 -7.49 -22.72 4.82
C THR A 147 -6.47 -22.43 3.74
N LEU A 148 -5.20 -22.73 4.00
CA LEU A 148 -4.12 -22.51 3.03
C LEU A 148 -4.31 -23.43 1.82
N PRO A 149 -4.03 -22.95 0.60
CA PRO A 149 -4.28 -23.72 -0.63
C PRO A 149 -3.38 -24.95 -0.76
N SER A 150 -2.23 -24.96 -0.08
CA SER A 150 -1.32 -26.10 0.00
C SER A 150 -0.91 -26.34 1.45
N ASN A 151 -0.76 -27.60 1.83
CA ASN A 151 -0.20 -28.01 3.12
C ASN A 151 1.34 -27.96 3.14
N GLN A 152 1.99 -27.55 2.05
CA GLN A 152 3.45 -27.47 1.90
C GLN A 152 3.98 -26.03 1.83
N GLU A 153 3.18 -25.03 2.19
CA GLU A 153 3.67 -23.65 2.18
C GLU A 153 4.81 -23.48 3.17
N THR A 154 5.94 -22.98 2.68
CA THR A 154 7.09 -22.74 3.55
C THR A 154 6.89 -21.47 4.36
N ARG A 155 7.61 -21.35 5.47
CA ARG A 155 7.70 -20.11 6.26
C ARG A 155 8.02 -18.92 5.35
N GLU A 156 8.94 -19.11 4.42
CA GLU A 156 9.40 -18.10 3.47
C GLU A 156 8.26 -17.63 2.56
N ASP A 157 7.43 -18.55 2.06
CA ASP A 157 6.29 -18.22 1.18
C ASP A 157 5.22 -17.40 1.92
N ILE A 158 4.84 -17.85 3.12
CA ILE A 158 3.87 -17.14 3.98
C ILE A 158 4.42 -15.76 4.32
N CYS A 159 5.66 -15.67 4.81
CA CYS A 159 6.27 -14.40 5.17
C CYS A 159 6.36 -13.45 3.97
N SER A 160 6.76 -13.95 2.80
CA SER A 160 6.86 -13.17 1.57
C SER A 160 5.50 -12.58 1.18
N ARG A 161 4.43 -13.38 1.18
CA ARG A 161 3.08 -12.92 0.82
C ARG A 161 2.47 -11.95 1.84
N VAL A 162 2.73 -12.14 3.14
CA VAL A 162 2.29 -11.20 4.17
C VAL A 162 3.04 -9.87 4.01
N CYS A 163 4.36 -9.89 3.81
CA CYS A 163 5.14 -8.68 3.56
C CYS A 163 4.71 -7.97 2.27
N ALA A 164 4.41 -8.74 1.21
CA ALA A 164 3.88 -8.20 -0.03
C ALA A 164 2.50 -7.56 0.17
N ALA A 165 1.61 -8.15 0.96
CA ALA A 165 0.27 -7.60 1.20
C ALA A 165 0.30 -6.36 2.11
N ALA A 166 1.07 -6.40 3.20
CA ALA A 166 0.93 -5.46 4.32
C ALA A 166 2.10 -4.48 4.49
N ASN A 167 3.19 -4.63 3.71
CA ASN A 167 4.42 -3.84 3.85
C ASN A 167 5.00 -3.84 5.28
N VAL A 168 4.94 -4.99 5.94
CA VAL A 168 5.44 -5.21 7.31
C VAL A 168 6.81 -5.89 7.29
N THR A 169 7.52 -5.85 8.43
CA THR A 169 8.80 -6.56 8.60
C THR A 169 8.60 -7.78 9.49
N PRO A 170 9.10 -8.98 9.11
CA PRO A 170 9.07 -10.15 9.97
C PRO A 170 9.83 -9.90 11.27
N VAL A 171 9.24 -10.29 12.40
CA VAL A 171 9.90 -10.28 13.70
C VAL A 171 10.63 -11.60 13.87
N LEU A 172 11.94 -11.53 14.09
CA LEU A 172 12.76 -12.70 14.36
C LEU A 172 12.44 -13.22 15.77
N GLY A 173 12.11 -14.49 15.87
CA GLY A 173 11.65 -15.11 17.10
C GLY A 173 11.32 -16.58 16.89
N SER A 174 10.99 -17.26 18.00
CA SER A 174 10.62 -18.68 17.97
C SER A 174 9.40 -18.92 17.06
N PRO A 175 9.53 -19.73 15.98
CA PRO A 175 8.46 -19.96 15.01
C PRO A 175 7.26 -20.70 15.55
N SER A 176 7.32 -21.21 16.78
CA SER A 176 6.45 -22.28 17.24
C SER A 176 6.11 -22.07 18.71
N ASP A 177 4.83 -22.16 19.03
CA ASP A 177 4.35 -22.42 20.39
C ASP A 177 3.69 -23.81 20.44
N GLU A 178 3.19 -24.23 21.60
CA GLU A 178 2.50 -25.52 21.76
C GLU A 178 1.24 -25.65 20.86
N THR A 179 0.78 -24.56 20.24
CA THR A 179 -0.48 -24.48 19.47
C THR A 179 -0.31 -24.43 17.95
N GLY A 180 0.93 -24.37 17.45
CA GLY A 180 1.24 -24.37 16.02
C GLY A 180 2.40 -23.43 15.67
N GLU A 181 2.59 -23.22 14.37
CA GLU A 181 3.57 -22.25 13.89
C GLU A 181 3.01 -20.83 13.97
N VAL A 182 3.78 -19.91 14.54
CA VAL A 182 3.41 -18.51 14.70
C VAL A 182 4.44 -17.61 14.01
N TYR A 183 3.95 -16.86 13.03
CA TYR A 183 4.72 -15.84 12.32
C TYR A 183 4.25 -14.46 12.77
N ARG A 184 5.21 -13.61 13.13
CA ARG A 184 4.96 -12.26 13.68
C ARG A 184 5.56 -11.23 12.75
N PHE A 185 4.84 -10.14 12.53
CA PHE A 185 5.29 -9.04 11.69
C PHE A 185 4.92 -7.71 12.32
N ALA A 186 5.83 -6.75 12.23
CA ALA A 186 5.66 -5.43 12.78
C ALA A 186 5.72 -4.37 11.67
N GLY A 187 4.83 -3.40 11.79
CA GLY A 187 4.82 -2.19 10.98
C GLY A 187 4.26 -1.03 11.77
N LYS A 188 4.20 0.13 11.12
CA LYS A 188 3.55 1.32 11.62
C LYS A 188 2.95 2.11 10.47
N THR A 189 1.91 2.87 10.74
CA THR A 189 1.34 3.79 9.77
C THR A 189 2.32 4.91 9.43
N LEU A 190 2.29 5.42 8.20
CA LEU A 190 3.23 6.44 7.75
C LEU A 190 3.00 7.82 8.38
N THR A 191 1.75 8.25 8.58
CA THR A 191 1.46 9.62 9.02
C THR A 191 1.71 9.80 10.51
N LEU A 192 1.05 9.00 11.35
CA LEU A 192 1.11 9.14 12.81
C LEU A 192 2.04 8.12 13.48
N GLY A 193 2.60 7.17 12.72
CA GLY A 193 3.48 6.15 13.30
C GLY A 193 2.74 5.15 14.19
N ILE A 194 1.43 4.97 13.99
CA ILE A 194 0.61 4.08 14.83
C ILE A 194 1.08 2.64 14.62
N PRO A 195 1.41 1.89 15.67
CA PRO A 195 1.84 0.50 15.54
C PRO A 195 0.79 -0.38 14.87
N VAL A 196 1.27 -1.28 14.01
CA VAL A 196 0.48 -2.34 13.39
C VAL A 196 1.21 -3.64 13.58
N PHE A 197 0.58 -4.59 14.27
CA PHE A 197 1.12 -5.92 14.49
C PHE A 197 0.29 -6.94 13.73
N VAL A 198 0.94 -7.83 13.02
CA VAL A 198 0.31 -8.94 12.30
C VAL A 198 0.86 -10.24 12.88
N MET A 199 -0.04 -11.16 13.19
CA MET A 199 0.28 -12.51 13.64
C MET A 199 -0.44 -13.51 12.73
N ILE A 200 0.30 -14.49 12.23
CA ILE A 200 -0.23 -15.61 11.46
C ILE A 200 0.03 -16.86 12.29
N ARG A 201 -1.03 -17.57 12.66
CA ARG A 201 -0.93 -18.87 13.31
C ARG A 201 -1.37 -19.95 12.33
N VAL A 202 -0.49 -20.90 12.05
CA VAL A 202 -0.76 -22.04 11.17
C VAL A 202 -0.75 -23.32 11.97
N ARG A 203 -1.80 -24.13 11.80
CA ARG A 203 -1.90 -25.48 12.33
C ARG A 203 -2.42 -26.37 11.22
N ASP A 204 -1.59 -27.32 10.78
CA ASP A 204 -1.85 -28.12 9.59
C ASP A 204 -2.10 -27.20 8.37
N SER A 205 -3.32 -27.14 7.85
CA SER A 205 -3.74 -26.20 6.79
C SER A 205 -4.56 -25.02 7.29
N ASP A 206 -4.96 -25.02 8.57
CA ASP A 206 -5.77 -23.96 9.15
C ASP A 206 -4.89 -22.77 9.53
N CYS A 207 -5.24 -21.61 9.00
CA CYS A 207 -4.49 -20.37 9.19
C CYS A 207 -5.40 -19.32 9.85
N ILE A 208 -4.93 -18.76 10.96
CA ILE A 208 -5.58 -17.65 11.67
C ILE A 208 -4.69 -16.42 11.55
N ILE A 209 -5.25 -15.34 11.02
CA ILE A 209 -4.62 -14.04 10.89
C ILE A 209 -5.19 -13.14 11.97
N THR A 210 -4.33 -12.51 12.77
CA THR A 210 -4.70 -11.50 13.75
C THR A 210 -3.93 -10.22 13.47
N VAL A 211 -4.64 -9.10 13.40
CA VAL A 211 -4.05 -7.75 13.24
C VAL A 211 -4.43 -6.88 14.43
N ASN A 212 -3.44 -6.24 15.04
CA ASN A 212 -3.61 -5.32 16.15
C ASN A 212 -3.12 -3.90 15.78
N SER A 213 -3.97 -2.91 15.98
CA SER A 213 -3.66 -1.48 15.83
C SER A 213 -4.78 -0.66 16.48
N GLU A 214 -4.45 0.54 16.96
CA GLU A 214 -5.44 1.49 17.49
C GLU A 214 -6.43 1.97 16.41
N LYS A 215 -6.08 1.84 15.13
CA LYS A 215 -6.99 2.10 14.01
C LYS A 215 -7.71 0.82 13.58
N MET A 216 -8.89 0.55 14.15
CA MET A 216 -9.68 -0.66 13.84
C MET A 216 -10.00 -0.86 12.35
N VAL A 217 -10.19 0.24 11.59
CA VAL A 217 -10.41 0.16 10.13
C VAL A 217 -9.21 -0.47 9.42
N ILE A 218 -7.98 -0.15 9.86
CA ILE A 218 -6.75 -0.78 9.34
C ILE A 218 -6.77 -2.28 9.64
N ASN A 219 -7.11 -2.69 10.86
CA ASN A 219 -7.11 -4.10 11.26
C ASN A 219 -8.02 -4.95 10.36
N SER A 220 -9.30 -4.56 10.26
CA SER A 220 -10.31 -5.34 9.53
C SER A 220 -10.05 -5.43 8.03
N ILE A 221 -9.52 -4.37 7.41
CA ILE A 221 -9.18 -4.37 5.99
C ILE A 221 -7.90 -5.16 5.75
N LEU A 222 -6.88 -4.98 6.58
CA LEU A 222 -5.60 -5.66 6.42
C LEU A 222 -5.72 -7.18 6.62
N VAL A 223 -6.58 -7.64 7.53
CA VAL A 223 -6.95 -9.07 7.64
C VAL A 223 -7.43 -9.60 6.28
N LYS A 224 -8.36 -8.90 5.63
CA LYS A 224 -8.89 -9.32 4.31
C LYS A 224 -7.85 -9.27 3.21
N GLU A 225 -7.01 -8.23 3.18
CA GLU A 225 -5.91 -8.10 2.20
C GLU A 225 -4.90 -9.25 2.35
N ILE A 226 -4.55 -9.62 3.58
CA ILE A 226 -3.68 -10.77 3.86
C ILE A 226 -4.36 -12.09 3.51
N GLN A 227 -5.64 -12.27 3.85
CA GLN A 227 -6.41 -13.47 3.46
C GLN A 227 -6.37 -13.69 1.95
N ASN A 228 -6.67 -12.63 1.19
CA ASN A 228 -6.63 -12.69 -0.27
C ASN A 228 -5.22 -12.99 -0.79
N SER A 229 -4.18 -12.47 -0.15
CA SER A 229 -2.78 -12.75 -0.53
C SER A 229 -2.43 -14.23 -0.32
N LEU A 230 -2.82 -14.81 0.82
CA LEU A 230 -2.50 -16.20 1.18
C LEU A 230 -3.38 -17.24 0.50
N GLN A 231 -4.46 -16.84 -0.17
CA GLN A 231 -5.31 -17.72 -0.98
C GLN A 231 -4.86 -17.84 -2.44
N LEU A 232 -3.89 -17.02 -2.86
CA LEU A 232 -3.28 -17.02 -4.20
C LEU A 232 -2.05 -17.95 -4.23
#